data_AF-A0A8J6T1F3-F1
#
_entry.id   AF-A0A8J6T1F3-F1
#
_cell.length_a   1.000
_cell.length_b   1.000
_cell.length_c   1.000
_cell.angle_alpha   90.00
_cell.angle_beta   90.00
_cell.angle_gamma   90.00
#
_symmetry.space_group_name_H-M   'P 1'
#
loop_
_entity.id
_entity.type
_entity.pdbx_description
1 polymer ?
#
loop_
_entity_poly.entity_id
_entity_poly.type
_entity_poly.pdbx_seq_one_letter_code
_entity_poly.pdbx_strand_id
1 'polypeptide(L)' 'MFNIVDWRGVIERIISKGENTFIEVGPKQVLSNMIKDIDPSVLRLNLEDTESLKKTVKKMAEQGEA' A
#
# COMPACT_ATOMS: atom_id res chain seq x y z
N MET A 1 21.71 -22.02 -1.99
CA MET A 1 21.83 -20.54 -2.01
C MET A 1 20.45 -19.99 -1.71
N PHE A 2 20.28 -19.19 -0.65
CA PHE A 2 19.00 -18.58 -0.30
C PHE A 2 19.04 -17.12 -0.71
N ASN A 3 18.06 -16.68 -1.50
CA ASN A 3 17.89 -15.28 -1.84
C ASN A 3 16.95 -14.67 -0.80
N ILE A 4 17.42 -13.64 -0.11
CA ILE A 4 16.64 -12.91 0.90
C ILE A 4 15.85 -11.82 0.18
N VAL A 5 14.57 -11.72 0.49
CA VAL A 5 13.71 -10.63 0.01
C VAL A 5 13.91 -9.45 0.95
N ASP A 6 14.55 -8.39 0.46
CA ASP A 6 14.68 -7.13 1.20
C ASP A 6 13.40 -6.27 1.05
N TRP A 7 12.36 -6.66 1.79
CA TRP A 7 11.08 -5.97 1.77
C TRP A 7 11.20 -4.52 2.25
N ARG A 8 11.93 -4.31 3.35
CA ARG A 8 12.05 -3.00 3.99
C ARG A 8 12.79 -2.01 3.08
N GLY A 9 13.91 -2.41 2.49
CA GLY A 9 14.68 -1.56 1.58
C GLY A 9 13.91 -1.18 0.31
N VAL A 10 13.05 -2.08 -0.20
CA VAL A 10 12.17 -1.77 -1.33
C VAL A 10 11.14 -0.70 -0.95
N ILE A 11 10.46 -0.85 0.19
CA ILE A 11 9.45 0.11 0.65
C ILE A 11 10.06 1.48 0.94
N GLU A 12 11.18 1.56 1.65
CA GLU A 12 11.88 2.83 1.91
C GLU A 12 12.30 3.52 0.61
N ARG A 13 12.76 2.76 -0.39
CA ARG A 13 13.11 3.30 -1.70
C ARG A 13 11.88 3.87 -2.43
N ILE A 14 10.73 3.21 -2.38
CA ILE A 14 9.49 3.71 -3.00
C ILE A 14 9.05 5.01 -2.32
N ILE A 15 9.04 5.05 -0.98
CA ILE A 15 8.68 6.24 -0.20
C ILE A 15 9.62 7.41 -0.53
N SER A 16 10.93 7.16 -0.64
CA SER A 16 11.92 8.20 -0.98
C SER A 16 11.73 8.82 -2.37
N LYS A 17 11.02 8.14 -3.27
CA LYS A 17 10.68 8.67 -4.60
C LYS A 17 9.46 9.60 -4.59
N GLY A 18 8.81 9.78 -3.42
CA GLY A 18 7.60 10.58 -3.28
C GLY A 18 6.30 9.81 -3.53
N GLU A 19 6.38 8.50 -3.80
CA GLU A 19 5.22 7.63 -3.89
C GLU A 19 4.75 7.28 -2.46
N ASN A 20 3.57 7.77 -2.08
CA ASN A 20 3.02 7.59 -0.74
C ASN A 20 1.80 6.66 -0.70
N THR A 21 1.35 6.15 -1.84
CA THR A 21 0.10 5.41 -1.96
C THR A 21 0.38 3.97 -2.37
N PHE A 22 0.07 3.05 -1.45
CA PHE A 22 0.23 1.61 -1.64
C PHE A 22 -1.14 0.95 -1.72
N ILE A 23 -1.33 0.11 -2.74
CA ILE A 23 -2.58 -0.65 -2.94
C ILE A 23 -2.25 -2.13 -2.88
N GLU A 24 -2.63 -2.80 -1.80
CA GLU A 24 -2.53 -4.25 -1.62
C GLU A 24 -3.74 -4.93 -2.26
N VAL A 25 -3.50 -5.73 -3.29
CA VAL A 25 -4.53 -6.52 -3.97
C VAL A 25 -4.45 -7.96 -3.48
N GLY A 26 -5.52 -8.45 -2.86
CA GLY A 26 -5.60 -9.80 -2.35
C GLY A 26 -6.24 -9.89 -0.97
N PRO A 27 -6.44 -11.12 -0.47
CA PRO A 27 -7.10 -11.35 0.81
C PRO A 27 -6.20 -10.94 1.98
N LYS A 28 -6.81 -10.38 3.03
CA LYS A 28 -6.11 -9.84 4.22
C LYS A 28 -5.29 -8.59 3.92
N GLN A 29 -4.56 -8.11 4.93
CA GLN A 29 -3.84 -6.82 4.95
C GLN A 29 -2.40 -6.99 5.43
N VAL A 30 -1.73 -8.06 5.00
CA VAL A 30 -0.41 -8.42 5.55
C VAL A 30 0.63 -7.41 5.09
N LEU A 31 0.67 -7.09 3.79
CA LEU A 31 1.64 -6.15 3.26
C LEU A 31 1.35 -4.73 3.74
N SER A 32 0.08 -4.35 3.83
CA SER A 32 -0.34 -3.07 4.39
C SER A 32 0.12 -2.89 5.84
N ASN A 33 0.01 -3.94 6.67
CA ASN A 33 0.49 -3.89 8.05
C ASN A 33 2.02 -3.81 8.11
N MET A 34 2.74 -4.57 7.29
CA MET A 34 4.21 -4.48 7.21
C MET A 34 4.67 -3.08 6.78
N ILE A 35 3.97 -2.46 5.84
CA ILE A 35 4.26 -1.08 5.39
C ILE A 35 3.94 -0.08 6.50
N LYS A 36 2.85 -0.28 7.26
CA LYS A 36 2.47 0.55 8.41
C LYS A 36 3.55 0.55 9.50
N ASP A 37 4.18 -0.59 9.75
CA ASP A 37 5.28 -0.71 10.72
C ASP A 37 6.55 -0.01 10.26
N ILE A 38 6.74 0.15 8.94
CA ILE A 38 7.88 0.88 8.34
C ILE A 38 7.63 2.39 8.38
N ASP A 39 6.48 2.83 7.86
CA ASP A 39 6.06 4.23 7.88
C ASP A 39 4.54 4.33 8.04
N PRO A 40 4.03 4.86 9.16
CA PRO A 40 2.59 5.04 9.36
C PRO A 40 1.99 6.15 8.49
N SER A 41 2.79 7.06 7.94
CA SER A 41 2.37 8.26 7.20
C SER A 41 1.91 7.96 5.77
N VAL A 42 2.28 6.81 5.21
CA VAL A 42 1.90 6.44 3.85
C VAL A 42 0.45 5.95 3.78
N LEU A 43 -0.22 6.25 2.69
CA LEU A 43 -1.56 5.77 2.41
C LEU A 43 -1.50 4.29 2.01
N ARG A 44 -2.30 3.48 2.68
CA ARG A 44 -2.41 2.04 2.41
C ARG A 44 -3.86 1.73 2.12
N LEU A 45 -4.12 1.11 0.98
CA LEU A 45 -5.43 0.68 0.53
C LEU A 45 -5.38 -0.82 0.32
N ASN A 46 -6.45 -1.52 0.68
CA ASN A 46 -6.56 -2.96 0.51
C ASN A 46 -7.77 -3.28 -0.36
N LEU A 47 -7.56 -4.17 -1.31
CA LEU A 47 -8.49 -4.61 -2.33
C LEU A 47 -8.65 -6.12 -2.26
N GLU A 48 -9.60 -6.57 -1.43
CA GLU A 48 -9.93 -7.99 -1.25
C GLU A 48 -11.23 -8.40 -1.97
N ASP A 49 -12.21 -7.50 -2.03
CA ASP A 49 -13.55 -7.79 -2.55
C ASP A 49 -14.15 -6.60 -3.34
N THR A 50 -15.30 -6.82 -3.96
CA THR A 50 -16.02 -5.79 -4.74
C THR A 50 -16.44 -4.58 -3.90
N GLU A 51 -16.66 -4.73 -2.60
CA GLU A 51 -16.98 -3.61 -1.70
C GLU A 51 -15.73 -2.78 -1.37
N SER A 52 -14.60 -3.44 -1.17
CA SER A 52 -13.27 -2.88 -0.96
C SER A 52 -12.78 -2.16 -2.22
N LEU A 53 -13.11 -2.69 -3.40
CA LEU A 53 -12.93 -2.01 -4.68
C LEU A 53 -13.69 -0.70 -4.74
N LYS A 54 -14.99 -0.69 -4.41
CA LYS A 54 -15.79 0.54 -4.39
C LYS A 54 -15.23 1.58 -3.41
N LYS A 55 -14.80 1.15 -2.22
CA LYS A 55 -14.18 2.04 -1.21
C LYS A 55 -12.86 2.62 -1.70
N THR A 56 -12.03 1.82 -2.33
CA THR A 56 -10.72 2.24 -2.88
C THR A 56 -10.91 3.19 -4.05
N VAL A 57 -11.80 2.89 -4.99
CA VAL A 57 -12.13 3.77 -6.12
C VAL A 57 -12.69 5.10 -5.62
N LYS A 58 -13.55 5.10 -4.59
CA LYS A 58 -14.06 6.33 -3.99
C LYS A 58 -12.93 7.17 -3.37
N LYS A 59 -12.04 6.55 -2.59
CA LYS A 59 -10.88 7.24 -2.01
C LYS A 59 -9.92 7.79 -3.07
N MET A 60 -9.74 7.08 -4.19
CA MET A 60 -8.92 7.56 -5.30
C MET A 60 -9.58 8.71 -6.05
N ALA A 61 -10.91 8.70 -6.21
CA ALA A 61 -11.66 9.81 -6.81
C ALA A 61 -11.59 11.08 -5.96
N GLU A 62 -11.74 10.95 -4.62
CA GLU A 62 -11.60 12.07 -3.67
C GLU A 62 -10.19 12.70 -3.68
N GLN A 63 -9.15 11.96 -4.10
CA GLN A 63 -7.79 12.47 -4.24
C GLN A 63 -7.48 13.12 -5.59
N GLY A 64 -8.27 12.84 -6.63
CA GLY A 64 -8.11 13.45 -7.97
C GLY A 64 -8.84 14.78 -8.14
N GLU A 65 -9.68 15.17 -7.19
CA GLU A 65 -10.46 16.42 -7.19
C GLU A 65 -9.80 17.56 -6.39
N ALA A 66 -8.58 17.35 -5.87
CA ALA A 66 -7.80 18.33 -5.10
C ALA A 66 -6.63 18.95 -5.90
#